data_AF-A0A2G2YPW4-F1
#
_entry.id   AF-A0A2G2YPW4-F1
#
_cell.length_a   1.000
_cell.length_b   1.000
_cell.length_c   1.000
_cell.angle_alpha   90.00
_cell.angle_beta   90.00
_cell.angle_gamma   90.00
#
_symmetry.space_group_name_H-M   'P 1'
#
loop_
_entity.id
_entity.type
_entity.pdbx_description
1 polymer ?
#
loop_
_entity_poly.entity_id
_entity_poly.type
_entity_poly.pdbx_seq_one_letter_code
_entity_poly.pdbx_strand_id
1 'polypeptide(L)'
;MQPIECMPFHELICFKDVDNLQSALVGDPRRRIQIDLLNFYKILKCGCCSNSGGTLSPSMHDTSIMYTLAQEHGDLINLHDLFQSFKASISSSEKKGLKKLASPKKRKDNTHSQNNSDACFQARFCSAVMELQITGLLRMPSKRRPDYVQRVAFGV
;
A
#
# COMPACT_ATOMS: atom_id res chain seq x y z
N MET A 1 46.91 16.97 -19.40
CA MET A 1 46.40 15.61 -19.59
C MET A 1 44.95 15.72 -20.06
N GLN A 2 44.54 14.95 -21.06
CA GLN A 2 43.13 14.89 -21.47
C GLN A 2 42.35 13.98 -20.50
N PRO A 3 41.09 14.32 -20.17
CA PRO A 3 40.21 13.43 -19.41
C PRO A 3 40.06 12.07 -20.09
N ILE A 4 39.90 11.01 -19.29
CA ILE A 4 39.73 9.64 -19.80
C ILE A 4 38.46 9.50 -20.65
N GLU A 5 37.48 10.37 -20.40
CA GLU A 5 36.21 10.48 -21.13
C GLU A 5 36.38 10.98 -22.57
N CYS A 6 37.54 11.55 -22.91
CA CYS A 6 37.88 11.95 -24.27
C CYS A 6 38.40 10.77 -25.12
N MET A 7 38.63 9.60 -24.52
CA MET A 7 39.03 8.41 -25.28
C MET A 7 37.81 7.69 -25.87
N PRO A 8 37.90 7.18 -27.12
CA PRO A 8 36.85 6.34 -27.68
C PRO A 8 36.71 5.06 -26.83
N PHE A 9 35.48 4.59 -26.65
CA PHE A 9 35.13 3.40 -25.85
C PHE A 9 35.49 3.46 -24.36
N HIS A 10 35.65 4.65 -23.78
CA HIS A 10 35.98 4.81 -22.35
C HIS A 10 34.89 4.25 -21.41
N GLU A 11 33.64 4.13 -21.87
CA GLU A 11 32.52 3.52 -21.15
C GLU A 11 32.75 2.03 -20.81
N LEU A 12 33.63 1.33 -21.52
CA LEU A 12 33.97 -0.06 -21.22
C LEU A 12 34.83 -0.19 -19.95
N ILE A 13 35.57 0.86 -19.61
CA ILE A 13 36.51 0.89 -18.48
C ILE A 13 36.07 1.85 -17.37
N CYS A 14 35.15 2.79 -17.67
CA CYS A 14 34.65 3.78 -16.73
C CYS A 14 33.16 3.57 -16.44
N PHE A 15 32.85 3.29 -15.17
CA PHE A 15 31.48 3.23 -14.68
C PHE A 15 30.93 4.65 -14.46
N LYS A 16 29.82 4.99 -15.14
CA LYS A 16 29.20 6.34 -15.09
C LYS A 16 27.86 6.40 -14.38
N ASP A 17 27.24 5.27 -14.06
CA ASP A 17 25.91 5.24 -13.43
C ASP A 17 26.00 5.49 -11.92
N VAL A 18 26.49 6.69 -11.58
CA VAL A 18 26.75 7.12 -10.20
C VAL A 18 25.46 7.13 -9.38
N ASP A 19 24.34 7.51 -9.98
CA ASP A 19 23.05 7.57 -9.29
C ASP A 19 22.60 6.18 -8.83
N ASN A 20 22.74 5.16 -9.69
CA ASN A 20 22.43 3.77 -9.34
C ASN A 20 23.35 3.27 -8.23
N LEU A 21 24.66 3.50 -8.38
CA LEU A 21 25.65 3.13 -7.35
C LEU A 21 25.37 3.83 -6.02
N GLN A 22 25.07 5.13 -6.03
CA GLN A 22 24.73 5.89 -4.84
C GLN A 22 23.45 5.37 -4.20
N SER A 23 22.42 5.05 -4.98
CA SER A 23 21.17 4.49 -4.47
C SER A 23 21.38 3.11 -3.82
N ALA A 24 22.29 2.30 -4.35
CA ALA A 24 22.66 1.00 -3.82
C ALA A 24 23.51 1.10 -2.54
N LEU A 25 24.36 2.13 -2.42
CA LEU A 25 25.29 2.28 -1.30
C LEU A 25 24.74 3.09 -0.12
N VAL A 26 24.03 4.19 -0.38
CA VAL A 26 23.55 5.10 0.68
C VAL A 26 22.39 4.50 1.45
N GLY A 27 21.50 3.76 0.77
CA GLY A 27 20.36 3.07 1.36
C GLY A 27 19.36 3.99 2.06
N ASP A 28 18.19 4.20 1.45
CA ASP A 28 17.05 4.87 2.11
C ASP A 28 15.86 3.90 2.22
N PRO A 29 15.90 2.95 3.17
CA PRO A 29 14.93 1.87 3.24
C PRO A 29 13.52 2.38 3.55
N ARG A 30 13.38 3.41 4.40
CA ARG A 30 12.07 3.95 4.75
C ARG A 30 11.43 4.62 3.55
N ARG A 31 12.13 5.55 2.89
CA ARG A 31 11.62 6.21 1.69
C ARG A 31 11.32 5.20 0.60
N ARG A 32 12.16 4.18 0.45
CA ARG A 32 11.93 3.12 -0.54
C ARG A 32 10.63 2.37 -0.29
N ILE A 33 10.37 1.93 0.94
CA ILE A 33 9.11 1.28 1.30
C ILE A 33 7.91 2.20 1.00
N GLN A 34 8.00 3.48 1.33
CA GLN A 34 6.93 4.44 1.04
C GLN A 34 6.64 4.56 -0.46
N ILE A 35 7.69 4.73 -1.27
CA ILE A 35 7.59 4.82 -2.73
C ILE A 35 7.02 3.51 -3.29
N ASP A 36 7.49 2.37 -2.79
CA ASP A 36 7.08 1.04 -3.25
C ASP A 36 5.62 0.74 -2.90
N LEU A 37 5.12 1.18 -1.74
CA LEU A 37 3.72 1.05 -1.37
C LEU A 37 2.79 1.89 -2.27
N LEU A 38 3.22 3.08 -2.69
CA LEU A 38 2.48 3.94 -3.63
C LEU A 38 2.62 3.47 -5.09
N ASN A 39 3.78 2.92 -5.44
CA ASN A 39 4.11 2.44 -6.79
C ASN A 39 4.12 0.92 -6.90
N PHE A 40 3.30 0.23 -6.11
CA PHE A 40 3.25 -1.23 -6.00
C PHE A 40 3.10 -1.93 -7.37
N TYR A 41 2.39 -1.30 -8.31
CA TYR A 41 2.19 -1.80 -9.67
C TYR A 41 3.50 -1.92 -10.48
N LYS A 42 4.51 -1.10 -10.20
CA LYS A 42 5.84 -1.19 -10.84
C LYS A 42 6.60 -2.45 -10.41
N ILE A 43 6.33 -2.96 -9.21
CA ILE A 43 7.02 -4.09 -8.58
C ILE A 43 6.27 -5.38 -8.84
N LEU A 44 4.98 -5.43 -8.51
CA LEU A 44 4.16 -6.63 -8.63
C LEU A 44 3.83 -6.98 -10.07
N LYS A 45 3.76 -5.98 -10.96
CA LYS A 45 3.51 -6.15 -12.41
C LYS A 45 2.32 -7.07 -12.74
N CYS A 46 1.30 -7.07 -11.88
CA CYS A 46 0.12 -7.91 -12.07
C CYS A 46 -0.83 -7.31 -13.11
N GLY A 47 -1.56 -8.16 -13.84
CA GLY A 47 -2.50 -7.72 -14.87
C GLY A 47 -3.71 -6.94 -14.32
N CYS A 48 -4.04 -7.08 -13.03
CA CYS A 48 -5.16 -6.38 -12.41
C CYS A 48 -4.82 -4.95 -11.94
N CYS A 49 -3.54 -4.62 -11.75
CA CYS A 49 -3.12 -3.30 -11.24
C CYS A 49 -2.14 -2.54 -12.14
N SER A 50 -1.68 -3.13 -13.26
CA SER A 50 -0.72 -2.50 -14.17
C SER A 50 -1.19 -1.17 -14.75
N ASN A 51 -2.50 -0.98 -14.91
CA ASN A 51 -3.11 0.19 -15.56
C ASN A 51 -3.77 1.17 -14.58
N SER A 52 -3.72 0.94 -13.27
CA SER A 52 -4.45 1.79 -12.32
C SER A 52 -3.80 3.15 -12.09
N GLY A 53 -2.54 3.36 -12.52
CA GLY A 53 -1.86 4.65 -12.46
C GLY A 53 -1.76 5.24 -11.04
N GLY A 54 -1.77 4.39 -10.00
CA GLY A 54 -1.80 4.82 -8.60
C GLY A 54 -3.19 5.12 -8.04
N THR A 55 -4.26 4.97 -8.83
CA THR A 55 -5.64 5.09 -8.33
C THR A 55 -5.98 3.91 -7.42
N LEU A 56 -6.64 4.21 -6.29
CA LEU A 56 -7.14 3.19 -5.36
C LEU A 56 -8.04 2.18 -6.09
N SER A 57 -7.63 0.92 -6.07
CA SER A 57 -8.39 -0.21 -6.61
C SER A 57 -8.56 -1.27 -5.52
N PRO A 58 -9.71 -1.95 -5.44
CA PRO A 58 -9.91 -3.02 -4.49
C PRO A 58 -9.04 -4.27 -4.75
N SER A 59 -8.44 -4.37 -5.94
CA SER A 59 -7.50 -5.45 -6.30
C SER A 59 -6.09 -5.23 -5.76
N MET A 60 -5.83 -4.08 -5.13
CA MET A 60 -4.54 -3.75 -4.54
C MET A 60 -4.28 -4.56 -3.27
N HIS A 61 -3.00 -4.66 -2.90
CA HIS A 61 -2.62 -5.22 -1.60
C HIS A 61 -3.13 -4.32 -0.45
N ASP A 62 -3.59 -4.93 0.64
CA ASP A 62 -4.22 -4.21 1.76
C ASP A 62 -3.31 -3.13 2.36
N THR A 63 -2.02 -3.42 2.46
CA THR A 63 -0.99 -2.50 2.96
C THR A 63 -0.84 -1.27 2.07
N SER A 64 -0.89 -1.45 0.75
CA SER A 64 -0.87 -0.34 -0.20
C SER A 64 -2.14 0.49 -0.13
N ILE A 65 -3.31 -0.15 -0.02
CA ILE A 65 -4.59 0.55 0.18
C ILE A 65 -4.52 1.38 1.47
N MET A 66 -4.13 0.75 2.58
CA MET A 66 -4.01 1.39 3.89
C MET A 66 -3.03 2.56 3.87
N TYR A 67 -1.86 2.39 3.24
CA TYR A 67 -0.86 3.44 3.17
C TYR A 67 -1.34 4.64 2.34
N THR A 68 -2.00 4.38 1.21
CA THR A 68 -2.58 5.44 0.38
C THR A 68 -3.69 6.18 1.12
N LEU A 69 -4.60 5.47 1.80
CA LEU A 69 -5.63 6.12 2.64
C LEU A 69 -5.00 6.96 3.76
N ALA A 70 -3.95 6.45 4.41
CA ALA A 70 -3.25 7.18 5.46
C ALA A 70 -2.57 8.47 4.94
N GLN A 71 -2.26 8.59 3.65
CA GLN A 71 -1.73 9.83 3.05
C GLN A 71 -2.75 10.97 3.05
N GLU A 72 -4.03 10.67 2.92
CA GLU A 72 -5.12 11.65 2.86
C GLU A 72 -5.35 12.36 4.20
N HIS A 73 -4.84 11.77 5.28
CA HIS A 73 -4.94 12.32 6.63
C HIS A 73 -3.73 13.17 7.03
N GLY A 74 -3.84 13.85 8.17
CA GLY A 74 -2.74 14.57 8.79
C GLY A 74 -1.84 13.67 9.64
N ASP A 75 -1.20 14.26 10.66
CA ASP A 75 -0.33 13.54 11.62
C ASP A 75 -1.11 12.53 12.47
N LEU A 76 -2.31 12.90 12.93
CA LEU A 76 -3.17 12.01 13.71
C LEU A 76 -4.35 11.55 12.89
N ILE A 77 -4.60 10.25 12.92
CA ILE A 77 -5.68 9.59 12.16
C ILE A 77 -6.59 8.89 13.15
N ASN A 78 -7.89 9.20 13.09
CA ASN A 78 -8.88 8.47 13.88
C ASN A 78 -8.97 7.02 13.37
N LEU A 79 -8.83 6.06 14.28
CA LEU A 79 -8.78 4.65 13.94
C LEU A 79 -10.09 4.14 13.33
N HIS A 80 -11.23 4.64 13.82
CA HIS A 80 -12.54 4.27 13.30
C HIS A 80 -12.73 4.78 11.87
N ASP A 81 -12.39 6.05 11.60
CA ASP A 81 -12.52 6.64 10.27
C ASP A 81 -11.60 5.97 9.25
N LEU A 82 -10.38 5.62 9.68
CA LEU A 82 -9.44 4.84 8.87
C LEU A 82 -10.00 3.45 8.54
N PHE A 83 -10.60 2.76 9.51
CA PHE A 83 -11.25 1.47 9.29
C PHE A 83 -12.43 1.56 8.31
N GLN A 84 -13.31 2.56 8.46
CA GLN A 84 -14.45 2.74 7.55
C GLN A 84 -13.99 3.03 6.12
N SER A 85 -12.95 3.85 5.96
CA SER A 85 -12.38 4.19 4.64
C SER A 85 -11.74 2.96 3.97
N PHE A 86 -11.03 2.15 4.75
CA PHE A 86 -10.46 0.88 4.30
C PHE A 86 -11.55 -0.12 3.87
N LYS A 87 -12.57 -0.31 4.72
CA LYS A 87 -13.71 -1.18 4.43
C LYS A 87 -14.44 -0.75 3.16
N ALA A 88 -14.68 0.56 2.98
CA ALA A 88 -15.34 1.11 1.80
C ALA A 88 -14.52 0.87 0.52
N SER A 89 -13.20 1.06 0.60
CA SER A 89 -12.28 0.85 -0.53
C SER A 89 -12.33 -0.58 -1.05
N ILE A 90 -12.29 -1.58 -0.16
CA ILE A 90 -12.31 -3.00 -0.53
C ILE A 90 -13.71 -3.46 -0.95
N SER A 91 -14.75 -3.00 -0.25
CA SER A 91 -16.15 -3.38 -0.51
C SER A 91 -16.66 -2.88 -1.87
N SER A 92 -16.03 -1.86 -2.45
CA SER A 92 -16.38 -1.37 -3.80
C SER A 92 -16.10 -2.38 -4.92
N SER A 93 -15.29 -3.43 -4.66
CA SER A 93 -15.04 -4.56 -5.58
C SER A 93 -16.24 -5.48 -5.73
N GLU A 94 -16.89 -5.81 -4.62
CA GLU A 94 -17.87 -6.91 -4.56
C GLU A 94 -19.12 -6.59 -5.37
N LYS A 95 -19.43 -5.31 -5.56
CA LYS A 95 -20.56 -4.85 -6.37
C LYS A 95 -20.33 -4.98 -7.89
N LYS A 96 -19.08 -5.13 -8.35
CA LYS A 96 -18.74 -5.24 -9.78
C LYS A 96 -18.41 -6.68 -10.24
N GLY A 97 -18.25 -7.63 -9.32
CA GLY A 97 -17.85 -9.01 -9.63
C GLY A 97 -18.98 -10.04 -9.75
N LEU A 98 -20.21 -9.75 -9.29
CA LEU A 98 -21.32 -10.72 -9.34
C LEU A 98 -22.10 -10.63 -10.66
N LYS A 99 -21.45 -10.96 -11.79
CA LYS A 99 -22.20 -11.48 -12.95
C LYS A 99 -22.71 -12.87 -12.57
N LYS A 100 -23.98 -12.89 -12.16
CA LYS A 100 -24.82 -14.04 -11.83
C LYS A 100 -24.52 -15.27 -12.70
N LEU A 101 -23.78 -16.24 -12.15
CA LEU A 101 -23.98 -17.63 -12.51
C LEU A 101 -25.25 -18.09 -11.78
N ALA A 102 -26.33 -18.16 -12.54
CA ALA A 102 -27.63 -18.57 -12.05
C ALA A 102 -27.62 -20.08 -11.72
N SER A 103 -27.91 -20.43 -10.47
CA SER A 103 -28.57 -21.68 -10.13
C SER A 103 -29.36 -21.53 -8.81
N PRO A 104 -30.47 -22.27 -8.64
CA PRO A 104 -31.63 -21.75 -7.93
C PRO A 104 -31.79 -22.23 -6.48
N LYS A 105 -32.29 -21.30 -5.66
CA LYS A 105 -33.09 -21.45 -4.43
C LYS A 105 -32.69 -22.56 -3.44
N LYS A 106 -32.12 -22.15 -2.30
CA LYS A 106 -32.53 -22.64 -0.97
C LYS A 106 -32.29 -21.58 0.12
N ARG A 107 -33.13 -21.67 1.14
CA ARG A 107 -33.58 -20.62 2.06
C ARG A 107 -32.57 -20.30 3.18
N LYS A 108 -32.57 -19.02 3.58
CA LYS A 108 -32.47 -18.51 4.95
C LYS A 108 -31.25 -18.92 5.80
N ASP A 109 -30.21 -18.09 5.73
CA ASP A 109 -29.52 -17.55 6.91
C ASP A 109 -28.69 -16.32 6.48
N ASN A 110 -29.15 -15.10 6.79
CA ASN A 110 -28.57 -13.85 6.27
C ASN A 110 -27.81 -13.05 7.33
N THR A 111 -27.70 -13.58 8.56
CA THR A 111 -27.05 -12.89 9.68
C THR A 111 -25.62 -13.41 9.90
N HIS A 112 -25.39 -14.70 9.63
CA HIS A 112 -24.08 -15.32 9.86
C HIS A 112 -23.03 -14.94 8.77
N SER A 113 -23.47 -14.62 7.55
CA SER A 113 -22.58 -14.27 6.43
C SER A 113 -22.04 -12.85 6.53
N GLN A 114 -22.83 -11.88 7.00
CA GLN A 114 -22.38 -10.48 7.19
C GLN A 114 -21.43 -10.33 8.38
N ASN A 115 -21.64 -11.09 9.47
CA ASN A 115 -20.72 -11.09 10.61
C ASN A 115 -19.34 -11.66 10.22
N ASN A 116 -19.32 -12.67 9.35
CA ASN A 116 -18.08 -13.21 8.82
C ASN A 116 -17.35 -12.24 7.88
N SER A 117 -18.07 -11.42 7.10
CA SER A 117 -17.43 -10.40 6.26
C SER A 117 -16.82 -9.28 7.09
N ASP A 118 -17.50 -8.84 8.15
CA ASP A 118 -17.01 -7.76 9.02
C ASP A 118 -15.78 -8.17 9.83
N ALA A 119 -15.78 -9.39 10.39
CA ALA A 119 -14.60 -9.95 11.04
C ALA A 119 -13.42 -10.11 10.05
N CYS A 120 -13.69 -10.48 8.80
CA CYS A 120 -12.67 -10.59 7.75
C CYS A 120 -12.06 -9.21 7.42
N PHE A 121 -12.88 -8.18 7.23
CA PHE A 121 -12.40 -6.81 7.01
C PHE A 121 -11.57 -6.31 8.20
N GLN A 122 -12.01 -6.61 9.43
CA GLN A 122 -11.27 -6.24 10.63
C GLN A 122 -9.91 -6.95 10.71
N ALA A 123 -9.85 -8.25 10.40
CA ALA A 123 -8.59 -8.99 10.40
C ALA A 123 -7.60 -8.43 9.36
N ARG A 124 -8.08 -8.16 8.13
CA ARG A 124 -7.27 -7.54 7.06
C ARG A 124 -6.78 -6.15 7.45
N PHE A 125 -7.66 -5.35 8.04
CA PHE A 125 -7.32 -4.03 8.56
C PHE A 125 -6.22 -4.11 9.61
N CYS A 126 -6.37 -4.98 10.63
CA CYS A 126 -5.38 -5.15 11.68
C CYS A 126 -4.03 -5.59 11.11
N SER A 127 -4.01 -6.55 10.17
CA SER A 127 -2.78 -6.97 9.50
C SER A 127 -2.10 -5.82 8.77
N ALA A 128 -2.85 -5.04 7.98
CA ALA A 128 -2.29 -3.90 7.26
C ALA A 128 -1.77 -2.80 8.19
N VAL A 129 -2.47 -2.48 9.29
CA VAL A 129 -2.00 -1.53 10.30
C VAL A 129 -0.71 -2.03 10.96
N MET A 130 -0.65 -3.32 11.32
CA MET A 130 0.53 -3.93 11.91
C MET A 130 1.74 -3.89 10.96
N GLU A 131 1.54 -4.15 9.68
CA GLU A 131 2.61 -4.04 8.67
C GLU A 131 3.14 -2.61 8.54
N LEU A 132 2.25 -1.61 8.54
CA LEU A 132 2.65 -0.20 8.54
C LEU A 132 3.34 0.22 9.85
N GLN A 133 2.98 -0.40 10.97
CA GLN A 133 3.69 -0.20 12.24
C GLN A 133 5.09 -0.80 12.20
N ILE A 134 5.23 -2.05 11.75
CA ILE A 134 6.51 -2.77 11.67
C ILE A 134 7.49 -2.04 10.75
N THR A 135 6.99 -1.49 9.65
CA THR A 135 7.78 -0.67 8.70
C THR A 135 8.07 0.75 9.21
N GLY A 136 7.54 1.13 10.38
CA GLY A 136 7.78 2.42 11.01
C GLY A 136 7.07 3.59 10.34
N LEU A 137 6.00 3.32 9.58
CA LEU A 137 5.18 4.33 8.89
C LEU A 137 4.02 4.82 9.76
N LEU A 138 3.51 3.95 10.64
CA LEU A 138 2.51 4.27 11.66
C LEU A 138 3.04 4.00 13.07
N ARG A 139 2.56 4.79 14.03
CA ARG A 139 2.69 4.54 15.45
C ARG A 139 1.31 4.25 16.04
N MET A 140 1.25 3.18 16.83
CA MET A 140 0.01 2.71 17.45
C MET A 140 -0.54 3.68 18.50
N PRO A 141 -1.84 3.56 18.83
CA PRO A 141 -2.46 4.44 19.80
C PRO A 141 -1.76 4.42 21.15
N SER A 142 -1.73 5.59 21.79
CA SER A 142 -1.13 5.77 23.11
C SER A 142 -2.20 5.73 24.20
N LYS A 143 -1.79 5.55 25.46
CA LYS A 143 -2.72 5.64 26.60
C LYS A 143 -3.48 6.96 26.68
N ARG A 144 -2.90 8.05 26.16
CA ARG A 144 -3.54 9.38 26.17
C ARG A 144 -4.57 9.55 25.05
N ARG A 145 -4.44 8.80 23.96
CA ARG A 145 -5.31 8.86 22.77
C ARG A 145 -5.46 7.44 22.21
N PRO A 146 -6.34 6.61 22.80
CA PRO A 146 -6.51 5.22 22.38
C PRO A 146 -7.18 5.08 21.02
N ASP A 147 -7.89 6.12 20.56
CA ASP A 147 -8.68 6.07 19.32
C ASP A 147 -7.93 6.62 18.10
N TYR A 148 -6.65 7.00 18.25
CA TYR A 148 -5.86 7.62 17.18
C TYR A 148 -4.56 6.88 16.93
N VAL A 149 -4.23 6.67 15.66
CA VAL A 149 -2.89 6.30 15.20
C VAL A 149 -2.16 7.54 14.72
N GLN A 150 -0.83 7.53 14.82
CA GLN A 150 0.01 8.63 14.35
C GLN A 150 0.77 8.21 13.10
N ARG A 151 0.73 9.03 12.05
CA ARG A 151 1.57 8.89 10.88
C ARG A 151 2.96 9.43 11.17
N VAL A 152 3.98 8.59 11.00
CA VAL A 152 5.36 8.93 11.41
C VAL A 152 6.21 9.41 10.23
N ALA A 153 5.81 9.07 9.01
CA ALA A 153 6.57 9.38 7.80
C ALA A 153 5.77 10.27 6.85
N PHE A 154 6.44 11.32 6.34
CA PHE A 154 5.90 12.36 5.47
C PHE A 154 6.87 12.61 4.30
N GLY A 155 6.40 13.26 3.23
CA GLY A 155 7.28 13.78 2.18
C GLY A 155 7.81 12.73 1.21
N VAL A 156 6.89 11.98 0.59
CA VAL A 156 7.21 11.13 -0.57
C VAL A 156 7.13 11.96 -1.83
#